data_AF-A0A133YH37-F1
#
_entry.id   AF-A0A133YH37-F1
#
_cell.length_a   1.000
_cell.length_b   1.000
_cell.length_c   1.000
_cell.angle_alpha   90.00
_cell.angle_beta   90.00
_cell.angle_gamma   90.00
#
_symmetry.space_group_name_H-M   'P 1'
#
loop_
_entity.id
_entity.type
_entity.pdbx_description
1 polymer ?
#
loop_
_entity_poly.entity_id
_entity_poly.type
_entity_poly.pdbx_seq_one_letter_code
_entity_poly.pdbx_strand_id
1 'polypeptide(L)'
;MRTKIGTKVYDTEKSQMIGEQIVGQYCSADGFEERLYRKAAHDYFIYGLGGSLSPYPKETLLSLSLADATEWMQRILGAERAGEILQADEEEISVKVAAKVAKAAKAEAKASEKTTCKSKTTKKTSSCSKSKK
;
A
#
# COMPACT_ATOMS: atom_id res chain seq x y z
N MET A 1 -6.03 11.95 -7.67
CA MET A 1 -7.24 11.48 -6.95
C MET A 1 -6.81 10.61 -5.79
N ARG A 2 -7.41 10.81 -4.61
CA ARG A 2 -7.11 10.05 -3.38
C ARG A 2 -8.39 9.56 -2.73
N THR A 3 -8.56 8.26 -2.65
CA THR A 3 -9.76 7.64 -2.07
C THR A 3 -9.39 6.66 -0.98
N LYS A 4 -10.13 6.70 0.13
CA LYS A 4 -10.02 5.71 1.20
C LYS A 4 -11.07 4.63 0.97
N ILE A 5 -10.63 3.42 0.66
CA ILE A 5 -11.50 2.24 0.55
C ILE A 5 -11.19 1.34 1.76
N GLY A 6 -12.15 1.27 2.68
CA GLY A 6 -11.96 0.57 3.96
C GLY A 6 -10.82 1.16 4.80
N THR A 7 -9.85 0.33 5.17
CA THR A 7 -8.64 0.73 5.93
C THR A 7 -7.50 1.22 5.03
N LYS A 8 -7.59 0.99 3.71
CA LYS A 8 -6.53 1.33 2.75
C LYS A 8 -6.80 2.69 2.10
N VAL A 9 -5.73 3.46 1.91
CA VAL A 9 -5.75 4.73 1.18
C VAL A 9 -5.07 4.52 -0.15
N TYR A 10 -5.81 4.78 -1.23
CA TYR A 10 -5.34 4.70 -2.60
C TYR A 10 -5.13 6.12 -3.13
N ASP A 11 -3.99 6.33 -3.76
CA ASP A 11 -3.54 7.65 -4.20
C ASP A 11 -2.88 7.49 -5.57
N THR A 12 -3.46 8.11 -6.59
CA THR A 12 -3.00 7.97 -7.98
C THR A 12 -1.64 8.63 -8.21
N GLU A 13 -1.27 9.64 -7.41
CA GLU A 13 -0.02 10.40 -7.58
C GLU A 13 1.17 9.69 -6.96
N LYS A 14 0.94 8.96 -5.86
CA LYS A 14 1.96 8.15 -5.19
C LYS A 14 2.12 6.74 -5.77
N SER A 15 1.25 6.34 -6.68
CA SER A 15 1.23 4.99 -7.24
C SER A 15 1.83 4.96 -8.64
N GLN A 16 2.40 3.83 -9.00
CA GLN A 16 3.00 3.63 -10.32
C GLN A 16 1.93 3.22 -11.33
N MET A 17 1.81 3.97 -12.41
CA MET A 17 0.91 3.62 -13.52
C MET A 17 1.51 2.46 -14.31
N ILE A 18 0.74 1.39 -14.48
CA ILE A 18 1.16 0.18 -15.19
C ILE A 18 0.68 0.21 -16.64
N GLY A 19 -0.57 0.62 -16.85
CA GLY A 19 -1.18 0.73 -18.15
C GLY A 19 -2.55 1.39 -18.09
N GLU A 20 -3.06 1.74 -19.26
CA GLU A 20 -4.38 2.31 -19.44
C GLU A 20 -5.11 1.60 -20.57
N GLN A 21 -6.43 1.49 -20.42
CA GLN A 21 -7.34 1.04 -21.44
C GLN A 21 -8.37 2.13 -21.66
N ILE A 22 -8.55 2.54 -22.92
CA ILE A 22 -9.62 3.45 -23.31
C ILE A 22 -10.59 2.64 -24.17
N VAL A 23 -11.85 2.59 -23.76
CA VAL A 23 -12.94 1.93 -24.48
C VAL A 23 -13.97 2.97 -24.86
N GLY A 24 -14.11 3.23 -26.15
CA GLY A 24 -15.08 4.17 -26.70
C GLY A 24 -14.44 5.25 -27.57
N GLN A 25 -15.28 6.10 -28.12
CA GLN A 25 -14.88 7.26 -28.91
C GLN A 25 -14.91 8.53 -28.04
N TYR A 26 -14.13 9.52 -28.44
CA TYR A 26 -14.14 10.83 -27.81
C TYR A 26 -15.57 11.42 -27.82
N CYS A 27 -16.03 11.97 -26.69
CA CYS A 27 -17.40 12.44 -26.48
C CYS A 27 -18.52 11.39 -26.51
N SER A 28 -18.22 10.08 -26.51
CA SER A 28 -19.27 9.07 -26.32
C SER A 28 -19.73 9.02 -24.86
N ALA A 29 -21.04 9.07 -24.63
CA ALA A 29 -21.62 8.96 -23.29
C ALA A 29 -21.37 7.58 -22.64
N ASP A 30 -21.13 6.56 -23.46
CA ASP A 30 -20.81 5.19 -23.07
C ASP A 30 -19.30 4.94 -22.93
N GLY A 31 -18.45 5.86 -23.40
CA GLY A 31 -17.00 5.71 -23.39
C GLY A 31 -16.40 5.80 -21.98
N PHE A 32 -15.50 4.88 -21.65
CA PHE A 32 -14.81 4.84 -20.37
C PHE A 32 -13.33 4.54 -20.53
N GLU A 33 -12.57 4.92 -19.51
CA GLU A 33 -11.15 4.73 -19.39
C GLU A 33 -10.85 4.02 -18.06
N GLU A 34 -10.06 2.96 -18.12
CA GLU A 34 -9.56 2.22 -16.98
C GLU A 34 -8.04 2.36 -16.93
N ARG A 35 -7.50 2.91 -15.84
CA ARG A 35 -6.06 2.99 -15.60
C ARG A 35 -5.67 2.07 -14.45
N LEU A 36 -4.76 1.13 -14.71
CA LEU A 36 -4.24 0.23 -13.69
C LEU A 36 -3.02 0.86 -13.00
N TYR A 37 -3.10 0.96 -11.69
CA TYR A 37 -2.04 1.46 -10.83
C TYR A 37 -1.55 0.38 -9.86
N ARG A 38 -0.25 0.44 -9.57
CA ARG A 38 0.45 -0.36 -8.57
C ARG A 38 0.84 0.53 -7.39
N LYS A 39 0.33 0.22 -6.21
CA LYS A 39 0.65 0.96 -4.97
C LYS A 39 1.83 0.35 -4.23
N ALA A 40 1.86 -0.98 -4.17
CA ALA A 40 2.91 -1.75 -3.51
C ALA A 40 2.98 -3.13 -4.15
N ALA A 41 3.96 -3.91 -3.70
CA ALA A 41 4.09 -5.30 -4.06
C ALA A 41 2.77 -6.06 -3.89
N HIS A 42 2.25 -6.64 -4.98
CA HIS A 42 0.96 -7.33 -5.06
C HIS A 42 -0.30 -6.51 -4.69
N ASP A 43 -0.22 -5.16 -4.56
CA ASP A 43 -1.36 -4.28 -4.23
C ASP A 43 -1.67 -3.36 -5.42
N TYR A 44 -2.67 -3.76 -6.22
CA TYR A 44 -3.09 -3.09 -7.44
C TYR A 44 -4.47 -2.46 -7.29
N PHE A 45 -4.75 -1.43 -8.09
CA PHE A 45 -6.07 -0.80 -8.15
C PHE A 45 -6.32 -0.18 -9.53
N ILE A 46 -7.58 -0.20 -9.95
CA ILE A 46 -8.04 0.48 -11.16
C ILE A 46 -8.62 1.83 -10.80
N TYR A 47 -8.29 2.82 -11.61
CA TYR A 47 -8.95 4.10 -11.66
C TYR A 47 -9.83 4.14 -12.92
N GLY A 48 -11.15 4.11 -12.71
CA GLY A 48 -12.15 4.17 -13.77
C GLY A 48 -12.72 5.58 -13.90
N LEU A 49 -12.78 6.11 -15.12
CA LEU A 49 -13.43 7.37 -15.46
C LEU A 49 -14.19 7.22 -16.77
N GLY A 50 -15.44 7.63 -16.82
CA GLY A 50 -16.26 7.49 -18.03
C GLY A 50 -17.41 8.48 -18.10
N GLY A 51 -18.18 8.37 -19.18
CA GLY A 51 -19.39 9.16 -19.41
C GLY A 51 -20.56 8.71 -18.55
N SER A 52 -21.66 9.47 -18.56
CA SER A 52 -22.82 9.21 -17.69
C SER A 52 -23.52 7.87 -17.93
N LEU A 53 -23.35 7.26 -19.11
CA LEU A 53 -23.92 5.95 -19.46
C LEU A 53 -22.90 4.81 -19.30
N SER A 54 -21.65 5.13 -18.97
CA SER A 54 -20.59 4.15 -18.77
C SER A 54 -20.73 3.40 -17.44
N PRO A 55 -20.04 2.25 -17.29
CA PRO A 55 -19.92 1.55 -16.01
C PRO A 55 -19.30 2.41 -14.89
N TYR A 56 -18.52 3.41 -15.27
CA TYR A 56 -17.87 4.37 -14.37
C TYR A 56 -18.35 5.80 -14.65
N PRO A 57 -19.58 6.17 -14.25
CA PRO A 57 -20.14 7.49 -14.53
C PRO A 57 -19.46 8.62 -13.74
N LYS A 58 -18.66 8.26 -12.72
CA LYS A 58 -17.82 9.16 -11.94
C LYS A 58 -16.47 8.48 -11.73
N GLU A 59 -15.45 9.30 -11.51
CA GLU A 59 -14.13 8.84 -11.10
C GLU A 59 -14.21 7.91 -9.88
N THR A 60 -13.88 6.64 -10.10
CA THR A 60 -14.01 5.57 -9.10
C THR A 60 -12.71 4.80 -9.01
N LEU A 61 -12.29 4.47 -7.78
CA LEU A 61 -11.16 3.59 -7.54
C LEU A 61 -11.66 2.21 -7.09
N LEU A 62 -11.17 1.17 -7.76
CA LEU A 62 -11.44 -0.24 -7.43
C LEU A 62 -10.14 -0.92 -7.03
N SER A 63 -10.08 -1.44 -5.81
CA SER A 63 -8.96 -2.27 -5.38
C SER A 63 -9.05 -3.65 -6.04
N LEU A 64 -7.95 -4.13 -6.61
CA LEU A 64 -7.86 -5.46 -7.22
C LEU A 64 -6.94 -6.37 -6.44
N SER A 65 -7.22 -7.68 -6.53
CA SER A 65 -6.28 -8.70 -6.11
C SER A 65 -5.21 -8.92 -7.18
N LEU A 66 -4.13 -9.64 -6.84
CA LEU A 66 -3.09 -9.99 -7.82
C LEU A 66 -3.65 -10.78 -8.99
N ALA A 67 -4.61 -11.68 -8.75
CA ALA A 67 -5.21 -12.50 -9.80
C ALA A 67 -5.96 -11.62 -10.81
N ASP A 68 -6.88 -10.77 -10.34
CA ASP A 68 -7.65 -9.86 -11.19
C ASP A 68 -6.74 -8.87 -11.94
N ALA A 69 -5.70 -8.38 -11.28
CA ALA A 69 -4.72 -7.48 -11.90
C ALA A 69 -3.94 -8.21 -13.01
N THR A 70 -3.59 -9.48 -12.79
CA THR A 70 -2.90 -10.31 -13.79
C THR A 70 -3.80 -10.56 -14.99
N GLU A 71 -5.06 -10.93 -14.78
CA GLU A 71 -6.03 -11.09 -15.87
C GLU A 71 -6.22 -9.79 -16.66
N TRP A 72 -6.31 -8.63 -15.97
CA TRP A 72 -6.39 -7.34 -16.64
C TRP A 72 -5.13 -7.06 -17.46
N MET A 73 -3.94 -7.27 -16.89
CA MET A 73 -2.67 -7.06 -17.59
C MET A 73 -2.55 -7.97 -18.81
N GLN A 74 -2.93 -9.24 -18.69
CA GLN A 74 -2.92 -10.19 -19.80
C GLN A 74 -3.91 -9.78 -20.89
N ARG A 75 -5.11 -9.31 -20.52
CA ARG A 75 -6.14 -8.85 -21.46
C ARG A 75 -5.71 -7.61 -22.24
N ILE A 76 -5.03 -6.66 -21.59
CA ILE A 76 -4.74 -5.33 -22.15
C ILE A 76 -3.31 -5.20 -22.69
N LEU A 77 -2.31 -5.57 -21.87
CA LEU A 77 -0.90 -5.45 -22.22
C LEU A 77 -0.32 -6.73 -22.85
N GLY A 78 -1.03 -7.85 -22.74
CA GLY A 78 -0.57 -9.16 -23.17
C GLY A 78 0.21 -9.92 -22.10
N ALA A 79 0.36 -11.23 -22.31
CA ALA A 79 0.94 -12.15 -21.33
C ALA A 79 2.42 -11.85 -21.00
N GLU A 80 3.21 -11.42 -21.98
CA GLU A 80 4.64 -11.15 -21.79
C GLU A 80 4.89 -9.97 -20.85
N ARG A 81 4.16 -8.86 -21.06
CA ARG A 81 4.31 -7.66 -20.21
C ARG A 81 3.78 -7.90 -18.80
N ALA A 82 2.70 -8.68 -18.67
CA ALA A 82 2.17 -9.07 -17.37
C ALA A 82 3.20 -9.85 -16.54
N GLY A 83 3.92 -10.79 -17.17
CA GLY A 83 4.97 -11.58 -16.50
C GLY A 83 6.15 -10.73 -16.03
N GLU A 84 6.61 -9.80 -16.86
CA GLU A 84 7.72 -8.88 -16.51
C GLU A 84 7.38 -8.02 -15.28
N ILE A 85 6.15 -7.50 -15.21
CA ILE A 85 5.71 -6.66 -14.09
C ILE A 85 5.61 -7.47 -12.79
N LEU A 86 5.15 -8.72 -12.86
CA LEU A 86 5.08 -9.60 -11.70
C LEU A 86 6.47 -10.03 -11.20
N GLN A 87 7.39 -10.32 -12.11
CA GLN A 87 8.78 -10.65 -11.75
C GLN A 87 9.47 -9.45 -11.07
N ALA A 88 9.27 -8.24 -11.59
CA ALA A 88 9.77 -7.02 -10.95
C ALA A 88 9.19 -6.81 -9.55
N ASP A 89 7.97 -7.28 -9.29
CA ASP A 89 7.34 -7.27 -7.98
C ASP A 89 8.07 -8.20 -6.99
N GLU A 90 8.38 -9.42 -7.42
CA GLU A 90 9.12 -10.39 -6.62
C GLU A 90 10.54 -9.91 -6.29
N GLU A 91 11.23 -9.28 -7.25
CA GLU A 91 12.55 -8.69 -7.00
C GLU A 91 12.48 -7.53 -6.00
N GLU A 92 11.45 -6.67 -6.08
CA GLU A 92 11.26 -5.56 -5.14
C GLU A 92 10.95 -6.07 -3.72
N ILE A 93 10.20 -7.17 -3.60
CA ILE A 93 9.98 -7.86 -2.33
C ILE A 93 11.31 -8.41 -1.80
N SER A 94 12.09 -9.10 -2.64
CA SER A 94 13.37 -9.71 -2.24
C SER A 94 14.38 -8.67 -1.74
N VAL A 95 14.52 -7.54 -2.44
CA VAL A 95 15.39 -6.43 -2.02
C VAL A 95 14.89 -5.79 -0.72
N LYS A 96 13.58 -5.58 -0.58
CA LYS A 96 13.00 -5.02 0.66
C LYS A 96 13.12 -5.97 1.84
N VAL A 97 12.97 -7.28 1.64
CA VAL A 97 13.16 -8.29 2.69
C VAL A 97 14.63 -8.34 3.09
N ALA A 98 15.58 -8.36 2.14
CA ALA A 98 17.01 -8.29 2.44
C ALA A 98 17.38 -7.01 3.21
N ALA A 99 16.83 -5.85 2.82
CA ALA A 99 17.03 -4.59 3.53
C ALA A 99 16.40 -4.58 4.94
N LYS A 100 15.26 -5.26 5.14
CA LYS A 100 14.59 -5.37 6.44
C LYS A 100 15.33 -6.33 7.38
N VAL A 101 15.93 -7.40 6.85
CA VAL A 101 16.79 -8.34 7.60
C VAL A 101 18.11 -7.67 8.01
N ALA A 102 18.72 -6.87 7.13
CA ALA A 102 19.90 -6.06 7.47
C ALA A 102 19.60 -4.96 8.52
N LYS A 103 18.37 -4.41 8.51
CA LYS A 103 17.93 -3.41 9.49
C LYS A 103 17.54 -4.03 10.84
N ALA A 104 17.07 -5.27 10.86
CA ALA A 104 16.82 -6.04 12.09
C ALA A 104 18.13 -6.47 12.78
N ALA A 105 19.14 -6.93 12.02
CA ALA A 105 20.46 -7.28 12.55
C ALA A 105 21.20 -6.08 13.19
N LYS A 106 20.86 -4.84 12.83
CA LYS A 106 21.45 -3.62 13.41
C LYS A 106 20.70 -3.09 14.65
N ALA A 107 19.57 -3.69 15.03
CA ALA A 107 18.81 -3.32 16.24
C ALA A 107 19.22 -4.13 17.48
N GLU A 108 19.91 -5.27 17.34
CA GLU A 108 20.29 -6.14 18.47
C GLU A 108 21.75 -6.00 18.93
N ALA A 109 22.51 -5.02 18.41
CA ALA A 109 23.91 -4.76 18.79
C ALA A 109 24.12 -3.49 19.64
N LYS A 110 23.11 -3.05 20.41
CA LYS A 110 23.25 -2.04 21.48
C LYS A 110 22.43 -2.41 22.72
N ALA A 111 22.61 -3.62 23.25
CA ALA A 111 22.08 -3.99 24.56
C ALA A 111 22.96 -5.03 25.27
N SER A 112 24.28 -4.83 25.28
CA SER A 112 25.15 -5.57 26.17
C SER A 112 26.36 -4.73 26.56
N GLU A 113 26.60 -4.68 27.87
CA GLU A 113 27.82 -4.22 28.57
C GLU A 113 27.89 -2.74 28.97
N LYS A 114 27.45 -2.40 30.20
CA LYS A 114 28.36 -2.15 31.35
C LYS A 114 27.58 -1.83 32.66
N THR A 115 27.36 -2.88 33.46
CA THR A 115 27.95 -3.08 34.80
C THR A 115 27.89 -1.96 35.87
N THR A 116 27.30 -2.34 37.03
CA THR A 116 27.77 -2.09 38.43
C THR A 116 27.13 -0.98 39.30
N CYS A 117 26.32 -1.49 40.24
CA CYS A 117 26.37 -1.34 41.71
C CYS A 117 26.01 -0.03 42.44
N LYS A 118 24.95 -0.19 43.24
CA LYS A 118 24.81 0.08 44.69
C LYS A 118 24.70 1.53 45.22
N SER A 119 23.48 1.77 45.73
CA SER A 119 23.14 2.10 47.14
C SER A 119 23.17 3.56 47.61
N LYS A 120 22.00 4.06 48.06
CA LYS A 120 21.58 4.31 49.47
C LYS A 120 20.31 5.18 49.49
N THR A 121 19.22 4.72 50.11
CA THR A 121 18.62 5.21 51.40
C THR A 121 18.09 6.65 51.28
N THR A 122 16.80 6.98 51.47
CA THR A 122 16.04 6.95 52.73
C THR A 122 14.54 7.27 52.51
N LYS A 123 13.69 6.56 53.25
CA LYS A 123 12.48 7.01 54.00
C LYS A 123 11.61 8.14 53.38
N LYS A 124 10.28 7.91 53.29
CA LYS A 124 9.30 8.19 54.38
C LYS A 124 7.87 8.32 53.81
N THR A 125 7.01 7.40 54.27
CA THR A 125 5.56 7.47 54.54
C THR A 125 4.75 8.73 54.18
N SER A 126 3.55 8.53 53.61
CA SER A 126 2.22 8.95 54.13
C SER A 126 1.21 9.05 52.97
N SER A 127 0.29 8.10 52.78
CA SER A 127 -1.08 8.03 53.33
C SER A 127 -2.10 9.03 52.77
N CYS A 128 -3.27 8.48 52.44
CA CYS A 128 -4.62 9.02 52.65
C CYS A 128 -5.31 9.80 51.51
N SER A 129 -6.16 9.07 50.78
CA SER A 129 -7.63 9.25 50.73
C SER A 129 -8.23 10.64 50.98
N LYS A 130 -8.92 11.19 49.97
CA LYS A 130 -10.20 11.95 50.09
C LYS A 130 -10.72 12.24 48.68
N SER A 131 -11.87 11.70 48.23
CA SER A 131 -13.25 12.04 48.62
C SER A 131 -13.56 13.54 48.57
N LYS A 132 -14.22 13.96 47.48
CA LYS A 132 -15.18 15.08 47.36
C LYS A 132 -16.21 14.58 46.34
N LYS A 133 -17.39 14.13 46.77
CA LYS A 133 -18.55 14.93 47.21
C LYS A 133 -19.00 15.91 46.13
#